data_AF-A0A6P2N9Z7-F1
#
_entry.id   AF-A0A6P2N9Z7-F1
#
_cell.length_a   1.000
_cell.length_b   1.000
_cell.length_c   1.000
_cell.angle_alpha   90.00
_cell.angle_beta   90.00
_cell.angle_gamma   90.00
#
_symmetry.space_group_name_H-M   'P 1'
#
loop_
_entity.id
_entity.type
_entity.pdbx_description
1 polymer ?
#
loop_
_entity_poly.entity_id
_entity_poly.type
_entity_poly.pdbx_seq_one_letter_code
_entity_poly.pdbx_strand_id
1 'polypeptide(L)'
;MSKKVDGRTYFESYDPQLSERINFELTKQALHKLKTGGYEFILFDPTSDFTNDYYEKDGCIISDLEAAVMGPNWKLPDGFVDSGWVKISPKSHQYLDIYYHYLKELIELSEEIGVPLIAMKRRTCVNKITHDGVTGLGDPDSAEVNWWVDLLWSKIDGLSGRLSILDLNSRFSITSFDVPYGEGKFHPIEEFYDYAAFKLMGLMRLGDDLISEVMFDVYRERASRRLVTHSEREGLRQERDGLVQERDGLRYERDGLVHEQDGLRYEHDRVMHERDGLRYEHDQVTHERDGLRYERDGLVHERDGLRYEYDGLIRERDGLIQERNGLVHDRDALRLSLDHLAAERDLILSRETEGARIASEYHAQELRALTEARDTALAENAANVLAVGNLERAYAELSRQHDELCVQRSRLFNELRLEGGPMALRDVLPLARAWRPVLRCIGKIRRCCRRLIGRGNHDATHCSEIHGQ
;
A
#
# COMPACT_ATOMS: atom_id res chain seq x y z
N MET A 1 -29.53 65.85 66.39
CA MET A 1 -30.85 66.46 66.17
C MET A 1 -30.62 67.95 66.24
N SER A 2 -30.80 68.65 65.13
CA SER A 2 -30.60 70.10 65.13
C SER A 2 -31.62 70.77 66.02
N LYS A 3 -31.21 71.88 66.66
CA LYS A 3 -32.16 72.77 67.31
C LYS A 3 -33.04 73.36 66.22
N LYS A 4 -34.37 73.32 66.42
CA LYS A 4 -35.31 74.05 65.56
C LYS A 4 -34.89 75.52 65.51
N VAL A 5 -34.65 76.05 64.32
CA VAL A 5 -34.49 77.50 64.10
C VAL A 5 -35.76 77.96 63.41
N ASP A 6 -36.49 78.89 64.04
CA ASP A 6 -37.78 79.40 63.57
C ASP A 6 -38.82 78.30 63.26
N GLY A 7 -38.85 77.25 64.08
CA GLY A 7 -39.80 76.13 63.94
C GLY A 7 -39.41 75.10 62.87
N ARG A 8 -38.33 75.31 62.13
CA ARG A 8 -37.85 74.45 61.03
C ARG A 8 -36.74 73.50 61.49
N THR A 9 -36.76 72.29 60.94
CA THR A 9 -35.77 71.27 61.25
C THR A 9 -34.72 71.19 60.14
N TYR A 10 -33.48 71.54 60.50
CA TYR A 10 -32.34 71.51 59.59
C TYR A 10 -31.66 70.14 59.63
N PHE A 11 -31.14 69.68 58.48
CA PHE A 11 -30.33 68.49 58.41
C PHE A 11 -28.99 68.71 59.11
N GLU A 12 -28.62 67.78 59.99
CA GLU A 12 -27.34 67.78 60.69
C GLU A 12 -26.66 66.44 60.43
N SER A 13 -25.45 66.52 59.90
CA SER A 13 -24.56 65.42 59.55
C SER A 13 -23.22 65.61 60.27
N TYR A 14 -22.46 64.52 60.42
CA TYR A 14 -21.08 64.58 60.93
C TYR A 14 -20.13 65.37 60.00
N ASP A 15 -20.50 65.53 58.74
CA ASP A 15 -19.89 66.45 57.78
C ASP A 15 -20.62 67.81 57.80
N PRO A 16 -19.96 68.90 58.24
CA PRO A 16 -20.50 70.25 58.23
C PRO A 16 -20.81 70.78 56.82
N GLN A 17 -20.03 70.42 55.79
CA GLN A 17 -20.25 70.88 54.42
C GLN A 17 -21.49 70.23 53.81
N LEU A 18 -21.69 68.94 54.07
CA LEU A 18 -22.91 68.24 53.68
C LEU A 18 -24.15 68.81 54.38
N SER A 19 -24.01 69.15 55.66
CA SER A 19 -25.06 69.81 56.43
C SER A 19 -25.41 71.16 55.83
N GLU A 20 -24.41 72.01 55.57
CA GLU A 20 -24.59 73.32 54.93
C GLU A 20 -25.22 73.19 53.54
N ARG A 21 -24.77 72.24 52.71
CA ARG A 21 -25.30 72.04 51.37
C ARG A 21 -26.76 71.57 51.38
N ILE A 22 -27.11 70.59 52.21
CA ILE A 22 -28.50 70.12 52.31
C ILE A 22 -29.39 71.18 52.92
N ASN A 23 -28.90 71.92 53.92
CA ASN A 23 -29.61 73.05 54.52
C ASN A 23 -29.81 74.21 53.54
N PHE A 24 -28.87 74.42 52.62
CA PHE A 24 -29.03 75.35 51.51
C PHE A 24 -30.16 74.92 50.56
N GLU A 25 -30.24 73.64 50.19
CA GLU A 25 -31.34 73.12 49.36
C GLU A 25 -32.69 73.13 50.10
N LEU A 26 -32.68 72.91 51.43
CA LEU A 26 -33.85 72.96 52.32
C LEU A 26 -34.46 74.36 52.48
N THR A 27 -33.59 75.37 52.51
CA THR A 27 -34.01 76.76 52.64
C THR A 27 -34.45 77.20 51.24
N LYS A 28 -35.71 76.89 50.86
CA LYS A 28 -36.29 77.11 49.51
C LYS A 28 -35.46 78.12 48.72
N GLN A 29 -34.71 77.66 47.72
CA GLN A 29 -33.73 78.48 47.00
C GLN A 29 -34.27 79.86 46.61
N ALA A 30 -35.57 79.95 46.29
CA ALA A 30 -36.27 81.20 45.99
C ALA A 30 -36.24 82.24 47.14
N LEU A 31 -36.42 81.83 48.40
CA LEU A 31 -36.41 82.71 49.56
C LEU A 31 -35.01 83.31 49.80
N HIS A 32 -33.96 82.50 49.63
CA HIS A 32 -32.58 82.96 49.72
C HIS A 32 -32.22 83.86 48.53
N LYS A 33 -32.57 83.46 47.30
CA LYS A 33 -32.37 84.25 46.07
C LYS A 33 -33.04 85.63 46.15
N LEU A 34 -34.24 85.71 46.72
CA LEU A 34 -34.91 86.98 46.99
C LEU A 34 -34.12 87.86 47.96
N LYS A 35 -33.62 87.29 49.06
CA LYS A 35 -32.85 88.02 50.09
C LYS A 35 -31.49 88.50 49.59
N THR A 36 -30.86 87.79 48.64
CA THR A 36 -29.58 88.21 48.04
C THR A 36 -29.73 89.33 47.00
N GLY A 37 -30.96 89.59 46.53
CA GLY A 37 -31.28 90.66 45.56
C GLY A 37 -30.76 90.40 44.14
N GLY A 38 -31.04 91.33 43.22
CA GLY A 38 -30.50 91.34 41.86
C GLY A 38 -31.40 90.75 40.76
N TYR A 39 -32.66 90.46 41.05
CA TYR A 39 -33.62 89.91 40.08
C TYR A 39 -34.74 90.93 39.77
N GLU A 40 -35.11 91.05 38.50
CA GLU A 40 -36.22 91.92 38.06
C GLU A 40 -37.60 91.32 38.35
N PHE A 41 -37.70 89.99 38.35
CA PHE A 41 -38.88 89.21 38.74
C PHE A 41 -38.46 87.76 39.04
N ILE A 42 -39.34 86.99 39.67
CA ILE A 42 -39.16 85.55 39.87
C ILE A 42 -40.30 84.80 39.20
N LEU A 43 -39.93 83.84 38.35
CA LEU A 43 -40.83 82.90 37.71
C LEU A 43 -40.73 81.54 38.39
N PHE A 44 -41.86 80.95 38.76
CA PHE A 44 -41.91 79.56 39.22
C PHE A 44 -43.05 78.79 38.55
N ASP A 45 -42.87 77.48 38.47
CA ASP A 45 -43.73 76.55 37.76
C ASP A 45 -44.29 75.50 38.73
N PRO A 46 -45.48 75.73 39.32
CA PRO A 46 -46.07 74.79 40.28
C PRO A 46 -46.32 73.40 39.70
N THR A 47 -46.41 73.28 38.37
CA THR A 47 -46.73 72.02 37.70
C THR A 47 -45.49 71.13 37.57
N SER A 48 -44.28 71.69 37.53
CA SER A 48 -43.05 70.89 37.50
C SER A 48 -42.83 70.11 38.80
N ASP A 49 -43.36 70.60 39.92
CA ASP A 49 -43.24 69.93 41.22
C ASP A 49 -43.85 68.53 41.22
N PHE A 50 -44.81 68.25 40.35
CA PHE A 50 -45.49 66.94 40.25
C PHE A 50 -44.66 65.86 39.54
N THR A 51 -43.42 66.16 39.18
CA THR A 51 -42.49 65.22 38.51
C THR A 51 -41.61 64.44 39.48
N ASN A 52 -41.47 64.92 40.72
CA ASN A 52 -40.60 64.37 41.72
C ASN A 52 -41.40 63.97 42.96
N ASP A 53 -40.92 62.96 43.69
CA ASP A 53 -41.35 62.79 45.08
C ASP A 53 -40.55 63.73 45.99
N TYR A 54 -40.99 63.88 47.24
CA TYR A 54 -40.32 64.73 48.23
C TYR A 54 -40.18 63.98 49.55
N TYR A 55 -39.29 64.48 50.40
CA TYR A 55 -39.23 64.15 51.81
C TYR A 55 -39.69 65.35 52.63
N GLU A 56 -40.53 65.10 53.64
CA GLU A 56 -41.08 66.10 54.54
C GLU A 56 -40.65 65.84 55.98
N LYS A 57 -40.36 66.92 56.70
CA LYS A 57 -40.16 66.90 58.15
C LYS A 57 -40.43 68.28 58.76
N ASP A 58 -41.34 68.33 59.74
CA ASP A 58 -41.70 69.56 60.46
C ASP A 58 -42.08 70.72 59.51
N GLY A 59 -42.79 70.41 58.43
CA GLY A 59 -43.22 71.35 57.40
C GLY A 59 -42.18 71.65 56.32
N CYS A 60 -40.92 71.25 56.48
CA CYS A 60 -39.88 71.45 55.47
C CYS A 60 -39.93 70.33 54.43
N ILE A 61 -39.75 70.67 53.15
CA ILE A 61 -39.75 69.70 52.04
C ILE A 61 -38.42 69.72 51.28
N ILE A 62 -37.92 68.55 50.90
CA ILE A 62 -36.75 68.36 50.02
C ILE A 62 -37.18 67.47 48.85
N SER A 63 -36.76 67.81 47.64
CA SER A 63 -36.98 66.94 46.47
C SER A 63 -36.21 65.63 46.61
N ASP A 64 -36.88 64.52 46.37
CA ASP A 64 -36.28 63.21 46.21
C ASP A 64 -35.58 63.16 44.85
N LEU A 65 -34.32 63.59 44.81
CA LEU A 65 -33.51 63.72 43.59
C LEU A 65 -33.06 62.37 43.00
N GLU A 66 -33.77 61.27 43.25
CA GLU A 66 -33.36 59.93 42.84
C GLU A 66 -33.25 59.78 41.30
N ALA A 67 -32.09 59.25 40.88
CA ALA A 67 -31.69 58.73 39.56
C ALA A 67 -31.72 59.64 38.32
N ALA A 68 -32.69 60.54 38.13
CA ALA A 68 -32.88 61.21 36.84
C ALA A 68 -31.87 62.34 36.54
N VAL A 69 -31.42 63.08 37.57
CA VAL A 69 -30.54 64.26 37.42
C VAL A 69 -29.11 64.00 37.90
N MET A 70 -28.95 63.23 38.99
CA MET A 70 -27.65 62.97 39.63
C MET A 70 -27.05 61.59 39.27
N GLY A 71 -27.77 60.78 38.47
CA GLY A 71 -27.32 59.49 37.97
C GLY A 71 -27.61 58.29 38.89
N PRO A 72 -27.40 57.05 38.40
CA PRO A 72 -27.83 55.80 39.06
C PRO A 72 -27.09 55.48 40.36
N ASN A 73 -26.03 56.21 40.69
CA ASN A 73 -25.21 56.00 41.89
C ASN A 73 -25.48 57.00 43.01
N TRP A 74 -26.38 57.97 42.80
CA TRP A 74 -26.77 58.91 43.85
C TRP A 74 -27.61 58.22 44.92
N LYS A 75 -27.28 58.46 46.19
CA LYS A 75 -28.06 58.02 47.36
C LYS A 75 -28.15 59.17 48.35
N LEU A 76 -29.27 59.25 49.05
CA LEU A 76 -29.39 60.12 50.22
C LEU A 76 -28.33 59.73 51.26
N PRO A 77 -27.78 60.69 52.03
CA PRO A 77 -26.81 60.40 53.07
C PRO A 77 -27.32 59.37 54.08
N ASP A 78 -26.41 58.53 54.57
CA ASP A 78 -26.73 57.55 55.62
C ASP A 78 -27.33 58.24 56.84
N GLY A 79 -28.45 57.70 57.33
CA GLY A 79 -29.20 58.25 58.48
C GLY A 79 -30.18 59.39 58.14
N PHE A 80 -30.31 59.80 56.87
CA PHE A 80 -31.28 60.83 56.47
C PHE A 80 -32.72 60.41 56.79
N VAL A 81 -33.16 59.23 56.31
CA VAL A 81 -34.50 58.70 56.60
C VAL A 81 -34.68 58.38 58.09
N ASP A 82 -33.65 57.79 58.73
CA ASP A 82 -33.66 57.46 60.16
C ASP A 82 -33.78 58.70 61.07
N SER A 83 -33.46 59.89 60.54
CA SER A 83 -33.65 61.15 61.25
C SER A 83 -35.09 61.66 61.26
N GLY A 84 -36.07 60.91 60.73
CA GLY A 84 -37.49 61.21 60.80
C GLY A 84 -38.05 62.00 59.62
N TRP A 85 -37.38 61.97 58.46
CA TRP A 85 -37.92 62.47 57.20
C TRP A 85 -38.85 61.43 56.58
N VAL A 86 -40.05 61.86 56.19
CA VAL A 86 -41.08 60.98 55.63
C VAL A 86 -41.28 61.30 54.15
N LYS A 87 -41.32 60.27 53.31
CA LYS A 87 -41.60 60.44 51.88
C LYS A 87 -43.04 60.94 51.69
N ILE A 88 -43.19 62.03 50.94
CA ILE A 88 -44.46 62.67 50.60
C ILE A 88 -44.57 62.79 49.08
N SER A 89 -45.72 62.43 48.53
CA SER A 89 -46.01 62.63 47.11
C SER A 89 -46.59 64.04 46.88
N PRO A 90 -46.24 64.74 45.79
CA PRO A 90 -46.90 65.98 45.41
C PRO A 90 -48.39 65.79 45.12
N LYS A 91 -48.81 64.55 44.84
CA LYS A 91 -50.19 64.10 44.68
C LYS A 91 -50.88 63.84 46.03
N SER A 92 -50.73 64.75 47.00
CA SER A 92 -51.31 64.62 48.33
C SER A 92 -51.78 65.96 48.89
N HIS A 93 -52.84 65.93 49.71
CA HIS A 93 -53.37 67.14 50.37
C HIS A 93 -52.33 67.79 51.29
N GLN A 94 -51.54 66.98 52.01
CA GLN A 94 -50.47 67.46 52.89
C GLN A 94 -49.42 68.27 52.11
N TYR A 95 -49.01 67.81 50.92
CA TYR A 95 -48.09 68.57 50.08
C TYR A 95 -48.68 69.91 49.64
N LEU A 96 -49.95 69.91 49.19
CA LEU A 96 -50.63 71.13 48.75
C LEU A 96 -50.75 72.16 49.88
N ASP A 97 -51.00 71.73 51.11
CA ASP A 97 -51.11 72.63 52.27
C ASP A 97 -49.75 73.24 52.63
N ILE A 98 -48.68 72.44 52.59
CA ILE A 98 -47.30 72.92 52.78
C ILE A 98 -46.92 73.90 51.68
N TYR A 99 -47.19 73.56 50.42
CA TYR A 99 -46.92 74.41 49.26
C TYR A 99 -47.64 75.76 49.40
N TYR A 100 -48.93 75.73 49.70
CA TYR A 100 -49.76 76.93 49.87
C TYR A 100 -49.28 77.82 51.02
N HIS A 101 -48.87 77.23 52.15
CA HIS A 101 -48.29 77.97 53.27
C HIS A 101 -47.02 78.72 52.86
N TYR A 102 -46.07 78.03 52.21
CA TYR A 102 -44.83 78.67 51.77
C TYR A 102 -45.02 79.66 50.63
N LEU A 103 -46.02 79.46 49.77
CA LEU A 103 -46.34 80.44 48.74
C LEU A 103 -46.77 81.77 49.36
N LYS A 104 -47.52 81.74 50.48
CA LYS A 104 -47.87 82.96 51.23
C LYS A 104 -46.65 83.67 51.79
N GLU A 105 -45.74 82.93 52.44
CA GLU A 105 -44.49 83.51 52.94
C GLU A 105 -43.66 84.12 51.80
N LEU A 106 -43.64 83.46 50.64
CA LEU A 106 -42.91 83.94 49.48
C LEU A 106 -43.52 85.24 48.92
N ILE A 107 -44.86 85.32 48.84
CA ILE A 107 -45.57 86.52 48.41
C ILE A 107 -45.32 87.68 49.38
N GLU A 108 -45.37 87.44 50.69
CA GLU A 108 -45.10 88.46 51.70
C GLU A 108 -43.67 88.99 51.57
N LEU A 109 -42.68 88.11 51.40
CA LEU A 109 -41.29 88.52 51.17
C LEU A 109 -41.09 89.26 49.84
N SER A 110 -41.75 88.82 48.79
CA SER A 110 -41.72 89.47 47.47
C SER A 110 -42.26 90.90 47.52
N GLU A 111 -43.35 91.12 48.26
CA GLU A 111 -43.92 92.45 48.51
C GLU A 111 -43.00 93.33 49.36
N GLU A 112 -42.31 92.75 50.36
CA GLU A 112 -41.33 93.46 51.20
C GLU A 112 -40.13 93.96 50.39
N ILE A 113 -39.60 93.12 49.49
CA ILE A 113 -38.40 93.42 48.69
C ILE A 113 -38.75 94.16 47.39
N GLY A 114 -40.01 94.13 46.95
CA GLY A 114 -40.48 94.77 45.72
C GLY A 114 -40.16 94.01 44.44
N VAL A 115 -39.90 92.70 44.52
CA VAL A 115 -39.62 91.85 43.35
C VAL A 115 -40.88 91.10 42.95
N PRO A 116 -41.46 91.32 41.75
CA PRO A 116 -42.67 90.63 41.30
C PRO A 116 -42.52 89.10 41.25
N LEU A 117 -43.55 88.39 41.74
CA LEU A 117 -43.70 86.95 41.55
C LEU A 117 -44.64 86.64 40.39
N ILE A 118 -44.19 85.77 39.50
CA ILE A 118 -44.94 85.25 38.37
C ILE A 118 -45.05 83.72 38.53
N ALA A 119 -46.28 83.21 38.51
CA ALA A 119 -46.56 81.78 38.54
C ALA A 119 -47.02 81.29 37.16
N MET A 120 -46.35 80.26 36.64
CA MET A 120 -46.72 79.62 35.37
C MET A 120 -47.88 78.67 35.58
N LYS A 121 -49.04 78.97 35.01
CA LYS A 121 -50.21 78.10 35.04
C LYS A 121 -50.22 77.23 33.79
N ARG A 122 -49.83 75.97 33.94
CA ARG A 122 -49.81 74.97 32.86
C ARG A 122 -50.28 73.60 33.34
N ARG A 123 -50.70 72.76 32.40
CA ARG A 123 -51.02 71.34 32.61
C ARG A 123 -49.91 70.44 32.06
N THR A 124 -49.83 69.21 32.54
CA THR A 124 -48.99 68.15 31.94
C THR A 124 -49.58 67.73 30.60
N CYS A 125 -48.71 67.28 29.69
CA CYS A 125 -49.15 66.89 28.35
C CYS A 125 -49.83 65.52 28.41
N VAL A 126 -51.12 65.47 28.10
CA VAL A 126 -51.87 64.20 28.01
C VAL A 126 -51.43 63.36 26.81
N ASN A 127 -50.83 63.96 25.78
CA ASN A 127 -50.33 63.23 24.64
C ASN A 127 -48.94 62.65 24.97
N LYS A 128 -48.74 61.37 24.63
CA LYS A 128 -47.44 60.73 24.75
C LYS A 128 -46.71 60.82 23.43
N ILE A 129 -45.45 61.25 23.44
CA ILE A 129 -44.65 61.22 22.22
C ILE A 129 -43.82 59.94 22.18
N THR A 130 -43.87 59.28 21.02
CA THR A 130 -43.15 58.05 20.72
C THR A 130 -42.27 58.25 19.48
N HIS A 131 -41.45 57.25 19.17
CA HIS A 131 -40.65 57.21 17.94
C HIS A 131 -41.49 57.34 16.65
N ASP A 132 -42.77 56.94 16.70
CA ASP A 132 -43.73 57.01 15.59
C ASP A 132 -44.53 58.32 15.55
N GLY A 133 -44.25 59.24 16.49
CA GLY A 133 -44.93 60.54 16.61
C GLY A 133 -45.81 60.66 17.85
N VAL A 134 -46.75 61.60 17.80
CA VAL A 134 -47.64 61.97 18.92
C VAL A 134 -48.80 60.98 19.01
N THR A 135 -48.88 60.25 20.12
CA THR A 135 -50.01 59.37 20.44
C THR A 135 -50.99 60.09 21.37
N GLY A 136 -52.23 60.26 20.91
CA GLY A 136 -53.29 60.99 21.64
C GLY A 136 -53.97 60.18 22.76
N LEU A 137 -53.63 58.90 22.91
CA LEU A 137 -54.12 58.05 23.99
C LEU A 137 -53.20 58.19 25.21
N GLY A 138 -53.27 59.39 25.80
CA GLY A 138 -53.28 59.63 27.24
C GLY A 138 -52.22 58.93 28.06
N ASP A 139 -51.12 59.60 28.40
CA ASP A 139 -50.36 59.22 29.59
C ASP A 139 -51.30 59.25 30.82
N PRO A 140 -51.69 58.10 31.40
CA PRO A 140 -52.68 58.06 32.47
C PRO A 140 -52.17 58.79 33.73
N ASP A 141 -50.85 58.82 33.94
CA ASP A 141 -50.22 59.61 35.01
C ASP A 141 -50.49 61.10 34.81
N SER A 142 -50.44 61.59 33.57
CA SER A 142 -50.65 63.01 33.26
C SER A 142 -52.09 63.46 33.55
N ALA A 143 -53.09 62.60 33.34
CA ALA A 143 -54.48 62.90 33.70
C ALA A 143 -54.66 63.02 35.23
N GLU A 144 -54.06 62.10 35.99
CA GLU A 144 -54.07 62.14 37.46
C GLU A 144 -53.33 63.38 38.00
N VAL A 145 -52.15 63.67 37.47
CA VAL A 145 -51.36 64.86 37.85
C VAL A 145 -52.14 66.14 37.56
N ASN A 146 -52.78 66.25 36.39
CA ASN A 146 -53.56 67.44 36.04
C ASN A 146 -54.72 67.69 37.01
N TRP A 147 -55.34 66.64 37.56
CA TRP A 147 -56.36 66.79 38.60
C TRP A 147 -55.79 67.44 39.87
N TRP A 148 -54.61 67.01 40.32
CA TRP A 148 -53.94 67.60 41.49
C TRP A 148 -53.44 69.02 41.23
N VAL A 149 -52.95 69.30 40.01
CA VAL A 149 -52.56 70.65 39.57
C VAL A 149 -53.77 71.58 39.58
N ASP A 150 -54.92 71.16 39.06
CA ASP A 150 -56.15 71.94 39.10
C ASP A 150 -56.60 72.23 40.55
N LEU A 151 -56.46 71.25 41.45
CA LEU A 151 -56.75 71.41 42.88
C LEU A 151 -55.78 72.41 43.56
N LEU A 152 -54.50 72.36 43.24
CA LEU A 152 -53.51 73.34 43.70
C LEU A 152 -53.90 74.75 43.24
N TRP A 153 -54.23 74.92 41.97
CA TRP A 153 -54.65 76.21 41.43
C TRP A 153 -55.95 76.72 42.06
N SER A 154 -56.90 75.84 42.38
CA SER A 154 -58.10 76.21 43.14
C SER A 154 -57.76 76.74 44.55
N LYS A 155 -56.73 76.21 45.22
CA LYS A 155 -56.25 76.75 46.50
C LYS A 155 -55.52 78.10 46.32
N ILE A 156 -54.75 78.25 45.25
CA ILE A 156 -53.98 79.47 44.93
C ILE A 156 -54.90 80.61 44.46
N ASP A 157 -56.08 80.33 43.90
CA ASP A 157 -57.00 81.32 43.33
C ASP A 157 -57.32 82.48 44.28
N GLY A 158 -57.43 82.20 45.59
CA GLY A 158 -57.62 83.22 46.63
C GLY A 158 -56.43 84.18 46.83
N LEU A 159 -55.28 83.91 46.21
CA LEU A 159 -54.06 84.73 46.21
C LEU A 159 -53.85 85.47 44.88
N SER A 160 -54.74 85.29 43.90
CA SER A 160 -54.62 85.82 42.53
C SER A 160 -54.43 87.34 42.43
N GLY A 161 -54.91 88.11 43.42
CA GLY A 161 -54.70 89.56 43.49
C GLY A 161 -53.28 90.00 43.88
N ARG A 162 -52.45 89.09 44.42
CA ARG A 162 -51.07 89.35 44.88
C ARG A 162 -50.02 88.63 44.03
N LEU A 163 -50.45 87.82 43.06
CA LEU A 163 -49.60 86.95 42.26
C LEU A 163 -49.89 87.17 40.77
N SER A 164 -48.86 87.46 39.98
CA SER A 164 -49.03 87.51 38.52
C SER A 164 -49.12 86.10 37.96
N ILE A 165 -50.16 85.81 37.18
CA ILE A 165 -50.37 84.47 36.60
C ILE A 165 -50.06 84.51 35.11
N LEU A 166 -49.09 83.69 34.70
CA LEU A 166 -48.80 83.41 33.30
C LEU A 166 -49.60 82.18 32.86
N ASP A 167 -50.78 82.38 32.27
CA ASP A 167 -51.63 81.27 31.82
C ASP A 167 -51.16 80.71 30.47
N LEU A 168 -50.72 79.46 30.49
CA LEU A 168 -50.21 78.71 29.35
C LEU A 168 -51.14 77.57 28.92
N ASN A 169 -52.35 77.42 29.51
CA ASN A 169 -53.26 76.31 29.18
C ASN A 169 -54.01 76.44 27.84
N SER A 170 -53.62 77.40 27.00
CA SER A 170 -54.24 77.57 25.68
C SER A 170 -53.92 76.40 24.74
N ARG A 171 -54.70 76.25 23.65
CA ARG A 171 -54.49 75.17 22.68
C ARG A 171 -53.15 75.34 21.96
N PHE A 172 -52.16 74.54 22.33
CA PHE A 172 -50.94 74.34 21.56
C PHE A 172 -51.24 73.51 20.31
N SER A 173 -50.80 73.96 19.13
CA SER A 173 -50.64 73.09 17.97
C SER A 173 -49.18 72.66 17.90
N ILE A 174 -48.89 71.44 18.35
CA ILE A 174 -47.57 70.82 18.23
C ILE A 174 -47.62 69.94 16.99
N THR A 175 -46.64 70.08 16.09
CA THR A 175 -46.50 69.15 14.97
C THR A 175 -45.56 68.01 15.36
N SER A 176 -45.79 66.80 14.84
CA SER A 176 -44.98 65.61 15.16
C SER A 176 -43.52 65.72 14.75
N PHE A 177 -43.15 66.74 13.95
CA PHE A 177 -41.78 67.05 13.58
C PHE A 177 -40.98 67.75 14.70
N ASP A 178 -41.63 68.22 15.75
CA ASP A 178 -41.05 69.12 16.76
C ASP A 178 -40.59 68.42 18.04
N VAL A 179 -40.64 67.08 18.11
CA VAL A 179 -40.40 66.40 19.40
C VAL A 179 -38.95 65.95 19.55
N PRO A 180 -38.18 66.53 20.49
CA PRO A 180 -36.90 65.95 20.89
C PRO A 180 -37.13 64.64 21.65
N TYR A 181 -36.35 63.63 21.31
CA TYR A 181 -36.22 62.43 22.13
C TYR A 181 -35.65 62.84 23.49
N GLY A 182 -36.39 62.68 24.60
CA GLY A 182 -35.80 62.94 25.91
C GLY A 182 -36.72 63.07 27.13
N GLU A 183 -37.91 63.68 27.02
CA GLU A 183 -38.77 63.90 28.20
C GLU A 183 -40.24 63.57 27.90
N GLY A 184 -40.63 62.32 28.15
CA GLY A 184 -41.90 61.75 27.69
C GLY A 184 -43.20 62.24 28.37
N LYS A 185 -43.16 63.30 29.19
CA LYS A 185 -44.33 63.77 29.99
C LYS A 185 -44.76 65.24 29.73
N PHE A 186 -44.00 66.01 28.95
CA PHE A 186 -44.29 67.45 28.73
C PHE A 186 -44.38 67.81 27.25
N HIS A 187 -44.95 68.99 26.97
CA HIS A 187 -44.91 69.60 25.65
C HIS A 187 -43.44 69.70 25.17
N PRO A 188 -43.17 69.69 23.86
CA PRO A 188 -41.82 69.92 23.33
C PRO A 188 -41.19 71.13 24.01
N ILE A 189 -40.02 70.90 24.61
CA ILE A 189 -39.35 71.84 25.51
C ILE A 189 -39.23 73.21 24.83
N GLU A 190 -38.69 73.25 23.61
CA GLU A 190 -38.40 74.54 22.98
C GLU A 190 -39.68 75.30 22.59
N GLU A 191 -40.68 74.67 21.97
CA GLU A 191 -41.95 75.29 21.56
C GLU A 191 -42.76 75.80 22.76
N PHE A 192 -42.75 75.04 23.85
CA PHE A 192 -43.44 75.41 25.07
C PHE A 192 -42.81 76.65 25.72
N TYR A 193 -41.47 76.69 25.81
CA TYR A 193 -40.77 77.83 26.40
C TYR A 193 -40.78 79.07 25.51
N ASP A 194 -40.81 78.93 24.18
CA ASP A 194 -41.03 80.06 23.26
C ASP A 194 -42.40 80.71 23.49
N TYR A 195 -43.43 79.89 23.66
CA TYR A 195 -44.78 80.39 23.95
C TYR A 195 -44.85 81.05 25.33
N ALA A 196 -44.16 80.47 26.32
CA ALA A 196 -44.04 81.08 27.64
C ALA A 196 -43.33 82.44 27.56
N ALA A 197 -42.23 82.55 26.79
CA ALA A 197 -41.52 83.79 26.55
C ALA A 197 -42.41 84.82 25.83
N PHE A 198 -43.15 84.42 24.78
CA PHE A 198 -44.14 85.25 24.11
C PHE A 198 -45.18 85.82 25.09
N LYS A 199 -45.76 84.96 25.94
CA LYS A 199 -46.75 85.38 26.93
C LYS A 199 -46.14 86.28 28.02
N LEU A 200 -44.90 86.01 28.44
CA LEU A 200 -44.18 86.84 29.42
C LEU A 200 -43.91 88.24 28.86
N MET A 201 -43.43 88.34 27.61
CA MET A 201 -43.20 89.61 26.94
C MET A 201 -44.49 90.45 26.85
N GLY A 202 -45.63 89.80 26.58
CA GLY A 202 -46.94 90.46 26.65
C GLY A 202 -47.33 90.91 28.05
N LEU A 203 -47.05 90.11 29.08
CA LEU A 203 -47.29 90.44 30.49
C LEU A 203 -46.40 91.62 30.95
N MET A 204 -45.19 91.72 30.42
CA MET A 204 -44.25 92.83 30.61
C MET A 204 -44.61 94.08 29.79
N ARG A 205 -45.67 94.04 28.98
CA ARG A 205 -46.13 95.14 28.10
C ARG A 205 -45.08 95.61 27.10
N LEU A 206 -44.25 94.68 26.60
CA LEU A 206 -43.42 94.96 25.43
C LEU A 206 -44.31 95.24 24.21
N GLY A 207 -43.85 96.10 23.29
CA GLY A 207 -44.62 96.44 22.10
C GLY A 207 -44.78 95.25 21.16
N ASP A 208 -45.95 95.13 20.52
CA ASP A 208 -46.28 94.03 19.60
C ASP A 208 -45.25 93.88 18.48
N ASP A 209 -44.63 94.97 18.03
CA ASP A 209 -43.56 94.98 17.02
C ASP A 209 -42.29 94.26 17.51
N LEU A 210 -41.85 94.57 18.73
CA LEU A 210 -40.67 93.95 19.35
C LEU A 210 -40.91 92.46 19.62
N ILE A 211 -42.10 92.13 20.12
CA ILE A 211 -42.50 90.74 20.36
C ILE A 211 -42.48 89.96 19.04
N SER A 212 -43.03 90.54 17.97
CA SER A 212 -43.08 89.90 16.65
C SER A 212 -41.68 89.70 16.06
N GLU A 213 -40.78 90.68 16.19
CA GLU A 213 -39.40 90.59 15.71
C GLU A 213 -38.61 89.49 16.43
N VAL A 214 -38.66 89.46 17.77
CA VAL A 214 -37.98 88.43 18.58
C VAL A 214 -38.50 87.03 18.23
N MET A 215 -39.82 86.87 18.16
CA MET A 215 -40.40 85.56 17.84
C MET A 215 -40.09 85.13 16.41
N PHE A 216 -40.07 86.05 15.45
CA PHE A 216 -39.67 85.76 14.08
C PHE A 216 -38.24 85.22 14.01
N ASP A 217 -37.30 85.83 14.73
CA ASP A 217 -35.91 85.36 14.79
C ASP A 217 -35.77 83.97 15.41
N VAL A 218 -36.47 83.71 16.51
CA VAL A 218 -36.50 82.39 17.17
C VAL A 218 -37.03 81.31 16.21
N TYR A 219 -38.17 81.57 15.55
CA TYR A 219 -38.74 80.61 14.61
C TYR A 219 -37.88 80.41 13.36
N ARG A 220 -37.24 81.47 12.87
CA ARG A 220 -36.31 81.42 11.73
C ARG A 220 -35.10 80.55 12.04
N GLU A 221 -34.44 80.77 13.18
CA GLU A 221 -33.29 79.99 13.61
C GLU A 221 -33.64 78.51 13.79
N ARG A 222 -34.82 78.20 14.39
CA ARG A 222 -35.28 76.81 14.50
C ARG A 222 -35.53 76.17 13.14
N ALA A 223 -36.17 76.87 12.21
CA ALA A 223 -36.37 76.37 10.85
C ALA A 223 -35.04 76.04 10.16
N SER A 224 -34.03 76.90 10.32
CA SER A 224 -32.67 76.63 9.81
C SER A 224 -32.02 75.42 10.48
N ARG A 225 -32.07 75.29 11.81
CA ARG A 225 -31.55 74.12 12.54
C ARG A 225 -32.21 72.82 12.06
N ARG A 226 -33.53 72.81 11.88
CA ARG A 226 -34.28 71.63 11.36
C ARG A 226 -33.82 71.23 9.97
N LEU A 227 -33.60 72.18 9.08
CA LEU A 227 -33.14 71.90 7.72
C LEU A 227 -31.75 71.24 7.74
N VAL A 228 -30.84 71.75 8.58
CA VAL A 228 -29.50 71.17 8.74
C VAL A 228 -29.58 69.74 9.28
N THR A 229 -30.27 69.51 10.39
CA THR A 229 -30.42 68.16 10.96
C THR A 229 -31.11 67.19 9.99
N HIS A 230 -32.07 67.66 9.19
CA HIS A 230 -32.69 66.84 8.16
C HIS A 230 -31.69 66.46 7.06
N SER A 231 -30.92 67.43 6.56
CA SER A 231 -29.89 67.19 5.54
C SER A 231 -28.80 66.23 6.02
N GLU A 232 -28.35 66.36 7.28
CA GLU A 232 -27.39 65.44 7.91
C GLU A 232 -27.99 64.03 8.03
N ARG A 233 -29.25 63.91 8.45
CA ARG A 233 -29.95 62.62 8.51
C ARG A 233 -30.09 61.96 7.15
N GLU A 234 -30.38 62.73 6.11
CA GLU A 234 -30.44 62.20 4.73
C GLU A 234 -29.05 61.76 4.26
N GLY A 235 -28.00 62.54 4.53
CA GLY A 235 -26.61 62.16 4.23
C GLY A 235 -26.20 60.86 4.92
N LEU A 236 -26.47 60.74 6.22
CA LEU A 236 -26.20 59.52 6.99
C LEU A 236 -27.01 58.32 6.48
N ARG A 237 -28.26 58.52 6.03
CA ARG A 237 -29.06 57.46 5.40
C ARG A 237 -28.41 56.97 4.10
N GLN A 238 -27.96 57.89 3.25
CA GLN A 238 -27.27 57.55 2.00
C GLN A 238 -25.96 56.81 2.25
N GLU A 239 -25.16 57.25 3.22
CA GLU A 239 -23.92 56.56 3.61
C GLU A 239 -24.21 55.14 4.11
N ARG A 240 -25.20 54.99 4.99
CA ARG A 240 -25.65 53.70 5.50
C ARG A 240 -26.13 52.78 4.38
N ASP A 241 -26.89 53.30 3.43
CA ASP A 241 -27.37 52.53 2.28
C ASP A 241 -26.19 52.12 1.36
N GLY A 242 -25.19 52.98 1.18
CA GLY A 242 -23.95 52.67 0.46
C GLY A 242 -23.13 51.56 1.12
N LEU A 243 -22.92 51.65 2.45
CA LEU A 243 -22.24 50.61 3.22
C LEU A 243 -22.97 49.27 3.17
N VAL A 244 -24.30 49.29 3.14
CA VAL A 244 -25.12 48.07 2.96
C VAL A 244 -24.86 47.43 1.59
N GLN A 245 -24.80 48.23 0.52
CA GLN A 245 -24.49 47.71 -0.82
C GLN A 245 -23.06 47.14 -0.91
N GLU A 246 -22.07 47.82 -0.31
CA GLU A 246 -20.68 47.34 -0.27
C GLU A 246 -20.58 46.01 0.48
N ARG A 247 -21.20 45.90 1.65
CA ARG A 247 -21.27 44.65 2.43
C ARG A 247 -21.89 43.51 1.61
N ASP A 248 -23.00 43.79 0.91
CA ASP A 248 -23.67 42.77 0.11
C ASP A 248 -22.82 42.35 -1.09
N GLY A 249 -22.08 43.29 -1.72
CA GLY A 249 -21.09 43.00 -2.76
C GLY A 249 -19.95 42.08 -2.26
N LEU A 250 -19.34 42.42 -1.12
CA LEU A 250 -18.30 41.60 -0.50
C LEU A 250 -18.79 40.20 -0.13
N ARG A 251 -20.06 40.07 0.27
CA ARG A 251 -20.68 38.77 0.55
C ARG A 251 -20.76 37.90 -0.71
N TYR A 252 -21.17 38.47 -1.85
CA TYR A 252 -21.19 37.75 -3.12
C TYR A 252 -19.80 37.29 -3.56
N GLU A 253 -18.78 38.15 -3.42
CA GLU A 253 -17.40 37.80 -3.76
C GLU A 253 -16.89 36.64 -2.88
N ARG A 254 -17.14 36.70 -1.57
CA ARG A 254 -16.80 35.62 -0.64
C ARG A 254 -17.49 34.32 -1.01
N ASP A 255 -18.78 34.35 -1.33
CA ASP A 255 -19.52 33.16 -1.74
C ASP A 255 -18.97 32.57 -3.06
N GLY A 256 -18.53 33.43 -4.00
CA GLY A 256 -17.84 33.02 -5.23
C GLY A 256 -16.49 32.34 -4.98
N LEU A 257 -15.66 32.90 -4.09
CA LEU A 257 -14.37 32.31 -3.72
C LEU A 257 -14.53 30.95 -3.02
N VAL A 258 -15.59 30.76 -2.22
CA VAL A 258 -15.91 29.46 -1.61
C VAL A 258 -16.22 28.41 -2.70
N HIS A 259 -17.01 28.77 -3.71
CA HIS A 259 -17.29 27.87 -4.84
C HIS A 259 -16.04 27.52 -5.65
N GLU A 260 -15.13 28.47 -5.88
CA GLU A 260 -13.86 28.21 -6.54
C GLU A 260 -12.98 27.26 -5.72
N GLN A 261 -12.90 27.47 -4.40
CA GLN A 261 -12.17 26.58 -3.49
C GLN A 261 -12.72 25.15 -3.52
N ASP A 262 -14.04 24.98 -3.48
CA ASP A 262 -14.69 23.66 -3.57
C ASP A 262 -14.39 22.99 -4.92
N GLY A 263 -14.40 23.75 -6.02
CA GLY A 263 -14.01 23.27 -7.35
C GLY A 263 -12.55 22.77 -7.39
N LEU A 264 -11.61 23.57 -6.89
CA LEU A 264 -10.20 23.19 -6.81
C LEU A 264 -9.97 21.96 -5.93
N ARG A 265 -10.73 21.82 -4.83
CA ARG A 265 -10.66 20.63 -3.97
C ARG A 265 -11.12 19.38 -4.71
N TYR A 266 -12.20 19.46 -5.48
CA TYR A 266 -12.67 18.35 -6.30
C TYR A 266 -11.64 17.94 -7.36
N GLU A 267 -11.02 18.91 -8.05
CA GLU A 267 -9.95 18.64 -9.02
C GLU A 267 -8.73 17.98 -8.36
N HIS A 268 -8.32 18.47 -7.19
CA HIS A 268 -7.24 17.87 -6.41
C HIS A 268 -7.53 16.40 -6.07
N ASP A 269 -8.72 16.10 -5.55
CA ASP A 269 -9.10 14.75 -5.17
C ASP A 269 -9.14 13.82 -6.40
N ARG A 270 -9.59 14.33 -7.56
CA ARG A 270 -9.54 13.60 -8.83
C ARG A 270 -8.10 13.27 -9.24
N VAL A 271 -7.19 14.25 -9.22
CA VAL A 271 -5.77 14.05 -9.57
C VAL A 271 -5.13 13.04 -8.63
N MET A 272 -5.47 13.06 -7.34
CA MET A 272 -4.99 12.09 -6.35
C MET A 272 -5.46 10.67 -6.67
N HIS A 273 -6.72 10.49 -7.06
CA HIS A 273 -7.23 9.20 -7.51
C HIS A 273 -6.55 8.70 -8.79
N GLU A 274 -6.34 9.58 -9.78
CA GLU A 274 -5.62 9.22 -11.02
C GLU A 274 -4.18 8.80 -10.72
N ARG A 275 -3.47 9.51 -9.83
CA ARG A 275 -2.12 9.15 -9.37
C ARG A 275 -2.10 7.78 -8.69
N ASP A 276 -3.05 7.51 -7.81
CA ASP A 276 -3.10 6.22 -7.11
C ASP A 276 -3.42 5.06 -8.07
N GLY A 277 -4.27 5.30 -9.07
CA GLY A 277 -4.52 4.36 -10.17
C GLY A 277 -3.26 4.06 -10.97
N LEU A 278 -2.52 5.09 -11.40
CA LEU A 278 -1.25 4.94 -12.11
C LEU A 278 -0.20 4.20 -11.28
N ARG A 279 -0.16 4.42 -9.95
CA ARG A 279 0.75 3.69 -9.06
C ARG A 279 0.41 2.20 -9.04
N TYR A 280 -0.88 1.86 -8.97
CA TYR A 280 -1.32 0.47 -9.02
C TYR A 280 -0.96 -0.21 -10.35
N GLU A 281 -1.20 0.45 -11.49
CA GLU A 281 -0.79 -0.05 -12.80
C GLU A 281 0.72 -0.27 -12.89
N HIS A 282 1.52 0.67 -12.40
CA HIS A 282 2.98 0.53 -12.35
C HIS A 282 3.42 -0.68 -11.51
N ASP A 283 2.80 -0.92 -10.36
CA ASP A 283 3.10 -2.07 -9.51
C ASP A 283 2.74 -3.39 -10.21
N GLN A 284 1.63 -3.44 -10.95
CA GLN A 284 1.26 -4.62 -11.76
C GLN A 284 2.28 -4.90 -12.86
N VAL A 285 2.65 -3.88 -13.65
CA VAL A 285 3.66 -4.02 -14.72
C VAL A 285 5.01 -4.46 -14.14
N THR A 286 5.37 -3.96 -12.96
CA THR A 286 6.59 -4.37 -12.26
C THR A 286 6.53 -5.85 -11.89
N HIS A 287 5.40 -6.33 -11.38
CA HIS A 287 5.20 -7.73 -11.04
C HIS A 287 5.25 -8.65 -12.27
N GLU A 288 4.59 -8.26 -13.36
CA GLU A 288 4.63 -8.98 -14.64
C GLU A 288 6.06 -9.08 -15.19
N ARG A 289 6.80 -7.98 -15.17
CA ARG A 289 8.22 -7.96 -15.59
C ARG A 289 9.05 -8.93 -14.75
N ASP A 290 8.85 -8.95 -13.45
CA ASP A 290 9.60 -9.84 -12.56
C ASP A 290 9.20 -11.31 -12.80
N GLY A 291 7.93 -11.59 -13.08
CA GLY A 291 7.46 -12.91 -13.52
C GLY A 291 8.13 -13.38 -14.81
N LEU A 292 8.14 -12.54 -15.85
CA LEU A 292 8.81 -12.83 -17.13
C LEU A 292 10.32 -13.04 -16.94
N ARG A 293 10.95 -12.31 -16.02
CA ARG A 293 12.36 -12.51 -15.68
C ARG A 293 12.61 -13.91 -15.09
N TYR A 294 11.76 -14.36 -14.17
CA TYR A 294 11.86 -15.72 -13.62
C TYR A 294 11.67 -16.80 -14.69
N GLU A 295 10.69 -16.62 -15.57
CA GLU A 295 10.46 -17.55 -16.69
C GLU A 295 11.67 -17.62 -17.62
N ARG A 296 12.24 -16.47 -17.99
CA ARG A 296 13.47 -16.38 -18.79
C ARG A 296 14.63 -17.10 -18.10
N ASP A 297 14.84 -16.88 -16.81
CA ASP A 297 15.91 -17.53 -16.05
C ASP A 297 15.71 -19.06 -16.01
N GLY A 298 14.47 -19.53 -15.88
CA GLY A 298 14.10 -20.95 -15.98
C GLY A 298 14.43 -21.57 -17.34
N LEU A 299 14.04 -20.91 -18.44
CA LEU A 299 14.34 -21.35 -19.81
C LEU A 299 15.85 -21.39 -20.08
N VAL A 300 16.62 -20.45 -19.51
CA VAL A 300 18.09 -20.46 -19.60
C VAL A 300 18.65 -21.71 -18.91
N HIS A 301 18.16 -22.06 -17.72
CA HIS A 301 18.59 -23.27 -17.02
C HIS A 301 18.23 -24.55 -17.80
N GLU A 302 17.03 -24.63 -18.36
CA GLU A 302 16.61 -25.78 -19.19
C GLU A 302 17.49 -25.93 -20.42
N ARG A 303 17.74 -24.83 -21.15
CA ARG A 303 18.64 -24.82 -22.31
C ARG A 303 20.04 -25.31 -21.92
N ASP A 304 20.58 -24.84 -20.80
CA ASP A 304 21.91 -25.23 -20.35
C ASP A 304 21.94 -26.72 -19.96
N GLY A 305 20.88 -27.23 -19.32
CA GLY A 305 20.69 -28.66 -19.05
C GLY A 305 20.69 -29.51 -20.33
N LEU A 306 19.87 -29.14 -21.32
CA LEU A 306 19.83 -29.81 -22.63
C LEU A 306 21.19 -29.79 -23.34
N ARG A 307 21.95 -28.68 -23.20
CA ARG A 307 23.31 -28.59 -23.76
C ARG A 307 24.26 -29.59 -23.10
N TYR A 308 24.20 -29.75 -21.77
CA TYR A 308 25.00 -30.75 -21.06
C TYR A 308 24.66 -32.17 -21.49
N GLU A 309 23.37 -32.50 -21.64
CA GLU A 309 22.91 -33.79 -22.14
C GLU A 309 23.42 -34.05 -23.57
N TYR A 310 23.30 -33.06 -24.45
CA TYR A 310 23.81 -33.14 -25.82
C TYR A 310 25.31 -33.38 -25.88
N ASP A 311 26.10 -32.65 -25.08
CA ASP A 311 27.54 -32.87 -24.97
C ASP A 311 27.86 -34.26 -24.41
N GLY A 312 27.04 -34.78 -23.49
CA GLY A 312 27.10 -36.16 -23.00
C GLY A 312 26.92 -37.20 -24.11
N LEU A 313 25.86 -37.05 -24.91
CA LEU A 313 25.57 -37.92 -26.06
C LEU A 313 26.67 -37.88 -27.11
N ILE A 314 27.30 -36.71 -27.34
CA ILE A 314 28.47 -36.59 -28.22
C ILE A 314 29.62 -37.46 -27.70
N ARG A 315 29.94 -37.37 -26.40
CA ARG A 315 31.02 -38.17 -25.79
C ARG A 315 30.73 -39.66 -25.87
N GLU A 316 29.48 -40.06 -25.62
CA GLU A 316 29.05 -41.46 -25.74
C GLU A 316 29.20 -41.97 -27.18
N ARG A 317 28.70 -41.20 -28.16
CA ARG A 317 28.88 -41.51 -29.58
C ARG A 317 30.36 -41.66 -29.95
N ASP A 318 31.20 -40.73 -29.50
CA ASP A 318 32.64 -40.77 -29.80
C ASP A 318 33.31 -41.98 -29.14
N GLY A 319 32.91 -42.34 -27.93
CA GLY A 319 33.31 -43.59 -27.26
C GLY A 319 32.92 -44.84 -28.06
N LEU A 320 31.68 -44.93 -28.52
CA LEU A 320 31.19 -46.02 -29.37
C LEU A 320 31.94 -46.09 -30.70
N ILE A 321 32.29 -44.95 -31.31
CA ILE A 321 33.11 -44.91 -32.54
C ILE A 321 34.50 -45.48 -32.27
N GLN A 322 35.13 -45.13 -31.14
CA GLN A 322 36.43 -45.68 -30.75
C GLN A 322 36.37 -47.18 -30.51
N GLU A 323 35.37 -47.66 -29.77
CA GLU A 323 35.15 -49.09 -29.56
C GLU A 323 34.95 -49.84 -30.88
N ARG A 324 34.09 -49.31 -31.76
CA ARG A 324 33.88 -49.86 -33.11
C ARG A 324 35.19 -49.93 -33.90
N ASN A 325 36.00 -48.87 -33.86
CA ASN A 325 37.29 -48.85 -34.55
C ASN A 325 38.26 -49.89 -33.97
N GLY A 326 38.28 -50.07 -32.65
CA GLY A 326 39.02 -51.14 -31.98
C GLY A 326 38.58 -52.53 -32.44
N LEU A 327 37.28 -52.80 -32.44
CA LEU A 327 36.73 -54.08 -32.94
C LEU A 327 37.03 -54.32 -34.42
N VAL A 328 37.04 -53.28 -35.25
CA VAL A 328 37.46 -53.37 -36.66
C VAL A 328 38.93 -53.74 -36.76
N HIS A 329 39.79 -53.13 -35.96
CA HIS A 329 41.22 -53.45 -35.91
C HIS A 329 41.45 -54.91 -35.47
N ASP A 330 40.78 -55.35 -34.39
CA ASP A 330 40.86 -56.72 -33.89
C ASP A 330 40.36 -57.72 -34.93
N ARG A 331 39.25 -57.43 -35.62
CA ARG A 331 38.74 -58.24 -36.72
C ARG A 331 39.77 -58.35 -37.85
N ASP A 332 40.40 -57.25 -38.23
CA ASP A 332 41.38 -57.24 -39.32
C ASP A 332 42.65 -58.00 -38.92
N ALA A 333 43.09 -57.90 -37.66
CA ALA A 333 44.18 -58.69 -37.11
C ALA A 333 43.85 -60.19 -37.08
N LEU A 334 42.65 -60.57 -36.62
CA LEU A 334 42.17 -61.95 -36.66
C LEU A 334 42.09 -62.49 -38.08
N ARG A 335 41.66 -61.66 -39.04
CA ARG A 335 41.61 -62.04 -40.46
C ARG A 335 43.01 -62.30 -41.02
N LEU A 336 43.98 -61.44 -40.74
CA LEU A 336 45.38 -61.67 -41.10
C LEU A 336 45.92 -62.96 -40.48
N SER A 337 45.60 -63.23 -39.22
CA SER A 337 45.97 -64.49 -38.56
C SER A 337 45.32 -65.71 -39.24
N LEU A 338 44.05 -65.61 -39.64
CA LEU A 338 43.37 -66.68 -40.39
C LEU A 338 43.99 -66.90 -41.77
N ASP A 339 44.30 -65.83 -42.49
CA ASP A 339 44.97 -65.91 -43.79
C ASP A 339 46.37 -66.55 -43.65
N HIS A 340 47.10 -66.22 -42.59
CA HIS A 340 48.38 -66.86 -42.27
C HIS A 340 48.23 -68.35 -41.96
N LEU A 341 47.30 -68.73 -41.08
CA LEU A 341 47.01 -70.13 -40.76
C LEU A 341 46.52 -70.92 -42.00
N ALA A 342 45.75 -70.28 -42.88
CA ALA A 342 45.33 -70.89 -44.14
C ALA A 342 46.52 -71.14 -45.07
N ALA A 343 47.45 -70.19 -45.18
CA ALA A 343 48.69 -70.36 -45.93
C ALA A 343 49.58 -71.47 -45.33
N GLU A 344 49.69 -71.54 -44.00
CA GLU A 344 50.39 -72.64 -43.32
C GLU A 344 49.74 -73.99 -43.59
N ARG A 345 48.42 -74.08 -43.49
CA ARG A 345 47.65 -75.30 -43.84
C ARG A 345 47.92 -75.71 -45.27
N ASP A 346 47.85 -74.79 -46.22
CA ASP A 346 48.05 -75.09 -47.65
C ASP A 346 49.50 -75.53 -47.92
N LEU A 347 50.48 -74.96 -47.22
CA LEU A 347 51.87 -75.41 -47.25
C LEU A 347 52.04 -76.83 -46.69
N ILE A 348 51.39 -77.14 -45.56
CA ILE A 348 51.41 -78.49 -44.95
C ILE A 348 50.75 -79.49 -45.91
N LEU A 349 49.57 -79.17 -46.45
CA LEU A 349 48.88 -80.03 -47.42
C LEU A 349 49.73 -80.26 -48.68
N SER A 350 50.41 -79.23 -49.19
CA SER A 350 51.36 -79.38 -50.30
C SER A 350 52.53 -80.31 -49.93
N ARG A 351 53.05 -80.23 -48.71
CA ARG A 351 54.11 -81.14 -48.23
C ARG A 351 53.62 -82.57 -48.07
N GLU A 352 52.43 -82.76 -47.49
CA GLU A 352 51.83 -84.09 -47.30
C GLU A 352 51.49 -84.75 -48.63
N THR A 353 50.89 -84.01 -49.58
CA THR A 353 50.58 -84.51 -50.92
C THR A 353 51.85 -84.87 -51.70
N GLU A 354 52.89 -84.04 -51.61
CA GLU A 354 54.20 -84.33 -52.22
C GLU A 354 54.87 -85.54 -51.55
N GLY A 355 54.81 -85.64 -50.22
CA GLY A 355 55.29 -86.82 -49.48
C GLY A 355 54.54 -88.10 -49.87
N ALA A 356 53.22 -88.03 -50.03
CA ALA A 356 52.39 -89.14 -50.51
C ALA A 356 52.71 -89.51 -51.97
N ARG A 357 53.00 -88.52 -52.82
CA ARG A 357 53.45 -88.75 -54.21
C ARG A 357 54.78 -89.50 -54.23
N ILE A 358 55.77 -89.04 -53.46
CA ILE A 358 57.09 -89.68 -53.34
C ILE A 358 56.95 -91.11 -52.79
N ALA A 359 56.15 -91.30 -51.73
CA ALA A 359 55.93 -92.62 -51.14
C ALA A 359 55.24 -93.58 -52.13
N SER A 360 54.25 -93.11 -52.90
CA SER A 360 53.58 -93.89 -53.94
C SER A 360 54.53 -94.25 -55.09
N GLU A 361 55.37 -93.32 -55.54
CA GLU A 361 56.40 -93.58 -56.54
C GLU A 361 57.43 -94.60 -56.07
N TYR A 362 57.87 -94.49 -54.82
CA TYR A 362 58.77 -95.46 -54.18
C TYR A 362 58.12 -96.86 -54.12
N HIS A 363 56.88 -96.95 -53.64
CA HIS A 363 56.14 -98.22 -53.59
C HIS A 363 55.92 -98.83 -54.99
N ALA A 364 55.66 -98.01 -56.01
CA ALA A 364 55.52 -98.49 -57.38
C ALA A 364 56.85 -99.04 -57.96
N GLN A 365 57.98 -98.41 -57.63
CA GLN A 365 59.31 -98.93 -58.00
C GLN A 365 59.62 -100.25 -57.29
N GLU A 366 59.33 -100.33 -56.01
CA GLU A 366 59.52 -101.55 -55.21
C GLU A 366 58.65 -102.70 -55.73
N LEU A 367 57.38 -102.43 -56.07
CA LEU A 367 56.48 -103.42 -56.67
C LEU A 367 57.00 -103.91 -58.03
N ARG A 368 57.55 -103.02 -58.86
CA ARG A 368 58.18 -103.38 -60.15
C ARG A 368 59.37 -104.32 -59.95
N ALA A 369 60.27 -103.97 -59.04
CA ALA A 369 61.43 -104.81 -58.72
C ALA A 369 61.01 -106.19 -58.21
N LEU A 370 59.97 -106.26 -57.37
CA LEU A 370 59.41 -107.53 -56.88
C LEU A 370 58.76 -108.34 -58.01
N THR A 371 58.05 -107.72 -58.94
CA THR A 371 57.47 -108.43 -60.09
C THR A 371 58.52 -108.98 -61.04
N GLU A 372 59.61 -108.23 -61.30
CA GLU A 372 60.72 -108.71 -62.11
C GLU A 372 61.46 -109.88 -61.43
N ALA A 373 61.66 -109.80 -60.10
CA ALA A 373 62.22 -110.90 -59.31
C ALA A 373 61.31 -112.15 -59.31
N ARG A 374 59.98 -111.97 -59.27
CA ARG A 374 59.02 -113.08 -59.37
C ARG A 374 59.10 -113.77 -60.73
N ASP A 375 59.12 -113.01 -61.81
CA ASP A 375 59.06 -113.56 -63.17
C ASP A 375 60.36 -114.30 -63.54
N THR A 376 61.51 -113.82 -63.04
CA THR A 376 62.80 -114.53 -63.14
C THR A 376 62.81 -115.85 -62.36
N ALA A 377 62.31 -115.85 -61.12
CA ALA A 377 62.20 -117.08 -60.32
C ALA A 377 61.25 -118.13 -60.93
N LEU A 378 60.15 -117.70 -61.55
CA LEU A 378 59.24 -118.60 -62.27
C LEU A 378 59.90 -119.23 -63.50
N ALA A 379 60.71 -118.45 -64.24
CA ALA A 379 61.48 -118.97 -65.38
C ALA A 379 62.52 -120.02 -64.96
N GLU A 380 63.22 -119.79 -63.84
CA GLU A 380 64.16 -120.77 -63.27
C GLU A 380 63.45 -122.05 -62.79
N ASN A 381 62.28 -121.91 -62.15
CA ASN A 381 61.53 -123.06 -61.67
C ASN A 381 61.00 -123.94 -62.82
N ALA A 382 60.55 -123.32 -63.92
CA ALA A 382 60.16 -124.04 -65.13
C ALA A 382 61.33 -124.85 -65.73
N ALA A 383 62.56 -124.31 -65.71
CA ALA A 383 63.75 -125.02 -66.16
C ALA A 383 64.10 -126.22 -65.25
N ASN A 384 63.93 -126.08 -63.93
CA ASN A 384 64.18 -127.14 -62.96
C ASN A 384 63.20 -128.32 -63.09
N VAL A 385 61.91 -128.05 -63.35
CA VAL A 385 60.90 -129.10 -63.56
C VAL A 385 61.25 -129.97 -64.79
N LEU A 386 61.74 -129.36 -65.87
CA LEU A 386 62.20 -130.09 -67.05
C LEU A 386 63.43 -130.97 -66.76
N ALA A 387 64.34 -130.51 -65.90
CA ALA A 387 65.53 -131.27 -65.51
C ALA A 387 65.19 -132.52 -64.66
N VAL A 388 64.21 -132.40 -63.75
CA VAL A 388 63.73 -133.53 -62.93
C VAL A 388 63.06 -134.61 -63.79
N GLY A 389 62.22 -134.21 -64.75
CA GLY A 389 61.57 -135.16 -65.66
C GLY A 389 62.54 -135.95 -66.55
N ASN A 390 63.73 -135.41 -66.84
CA ASN A 390 64.78 -136.13 -67.57
C ASN A 390 65.55 -137.13 -66.68
N LEU A 391 65.73 -136.81 -65.39
CA LEU A 391 66.38 -137.69 -64.41
C LEU A 391 65.52 -138.91 -64.06
N GLU A 392 64.20 -138.76 -63.98
CA GLU A 392 63.28 -139.87 -63.70
C GLU A 392 63.28 -140.93 -64.81
N ARG A 393 63.34 -140.50 -66.08
CA ARG A 393 63.46 -141.43 -67.22
C ARG A 393 64.78 -142.23 -67.16
N ALA A 394 65.88 -141.59 -66.78
CA ALA A 394 67.17 -142.26 -66.65
C ALA A 394 67.22 -143.27 -65.49
N TYR A 395 66.47 -143.03 -64.41
CA TYR A 395 66.39 -143.95 -63.27
C TYR A 395 65.59 -145.22 -63.58
N ALA A 396 64.49 -145.09 -64.33
CA ALA A 396 63.66 -146.23 -64.75
C ALA A 396 64.43 -147.22 -65.65
N GLU A 397 65.25 -146.69 -66.58
CA GLU A 397 66.09 -147.48 -67.47
C GLU A 397 67.14 -148.32 -66.70
N LEU A 398 67.74 -147.70 -65.66
CA LEU A 398 68.77 -148.33 -64.85
C LEU A 398 68.23 -149.46 -63.95
N SER A 399 67.01 -149.29 -63.44
CA SER A 399 66.33 -150.31 -62.62
C SER A 399 66.04 -151.57 -63.43
N ARG A 400 65.63 -151.42 -64.69
CA ARG A 400 65.32 -152.55 -65.58
C ARG A 400 66.55 -153.43 -65.84
N GLN A 401 67.72 -152.82 -65.99
CA GLN A 401 69.00 -153.52 -66.19
C GLN A 401 69.47 -154.27 -64.93
N HIS A 402 69.10 -153.79 -63.74
CA HIS A 402 69.43 -154.45 -62.47
C HIS A 402 68.68 -155.77 -62.28
N ASP A 403 67.40 -155.80 -62.68
CA ASP A 403 66.54 -156.99 -62.52
C ASP A 403 66.93 -158.12 -63.48
N GLU A 404 67.35 -157.81 -64.72
CA GLU A 404 67.86 -158.79 -65.69
C GLU A 404 69.13 -159.51 -65.18
N LEU A 405 70.03 -158.78 -64.53
CA LEU A 405 71.28 -159.34 -63.98
C LEU A 405 71.05 -160.23 -62.75
N CYS A 406 70.04 -159.91 -61.94
CA CYS A 406 69.68 -160.72 -60.77
C CYS A 406 69.14 -162.11 -61.16
N VAL A 407 68.43 -162.22 -62.28
CA VAL A 407 67.90 -163.51 -62.78
C VAL A 407 69.01 -164.39 -63.37
N GLN A 408 70.00 -163.80 -64.08
CA GLN A 408 71.15 -164.55 -64.59
C GLN A 408 72.01 -165.15 -63.47
N ARG A 409 72.17 -164.42 -62.35
CA ARG A 409 72.91 -164.88 -61.16
C ARG A 409 72.26 -166.11 -60.52
N SER A 410 70.94 -166.17 -60.46
CA SER A 410 70.22 -167.30 -59.84
C SER A 410 70.26 -168.58 -60.69
N ARG A 411 70.45 -168.48 -62.02
CA ARG A 411 70.67 -169.65 -62.89
C ARG A 411 72.06 -170.26 -62.72
N LEU A 412 73.11 -169.43 -62.65
CA LEU A 412 74.50 -169.90 -62.51
C LEU A 412 74.80 -170.53 -61.13
N PHE A 413 74.02 -170.23 -60.10
CA PHE A 413 74.28 -170.72 -58.74
C PHE A 413 73.74 -172.14 -58.47
N ASN A 414 72.82 -172.65 -59.29
CA ASN A 414 72.20 -173.97 -59.07
C ASN A 414 72.82 -175.11 -59.88
N GLU A 415 73.76 -174.86 -60.79
CA GLU A 415 74.38 -175.91 -61.62
C GLU A 415 75.61 -176.60 -60.98
N LEU A 416 76.05 -176.23 -59.77
CA LEU A 416 77.31 -176.78 -59.21
C LEU A 416 77.26 -177.14 -57.70
N ARG A 417 76.83 -178.38 -57.39
CA ARG A 417 77.39 -179.16 -56.26
C ARG A 417 77.21 -180.69 -56.45
N LEU A 418 78.34 -181.44 -56.36
CA LEU A 418 78.54 -182.92 -56.30
C LEU A 418 78.37 -183.65 -57.67
N GLU A 419 79.32 -184.40 -58.27
CA GLU A 419 80.37 -185.32 -57.79
C GLU A 419 81.77 -185.14 -58.47
N GLY A 420 82.86 -185.37 -57.71
CA GLY A 420 84.12 -185.95 -58.24
C GLY A 420 85.41 -185.08 -58.36
N GLY A 421 86.26 -185.07 -57.33
CA GLY A 421 87.74 -185.02 -57.48
C GLY A 421 88.47 -183.65 -57.42
N PRO A 422 89.77 -183.62 -57.06
CA PRO A 422 90.47 -182.43 -56.56
C PRO A 422 91.21 -181.67 -57.67
N MET A 423 91.41 -180.34 -57.55
CA MET A 423 92.47 -179.70 -58.31
C MET A 423 93.01 -178.37 -57.74
N ALA A 424 94.24 -178.09 -58.17
CA ALA A 424 95.28 -177.39 -57.46
C ALA A 424 95.38 -175.88 -57.70
N LEU A 425 96.31 -175.29 -56.95
CA LEU A 425 96.69 -173.90 -56.81
C LEU A 425 97.29 -173.27 -58.10
N ARG A 426 96.45 -172.85 -59.06
CA ARG A 426 96.74 -171.81 -60.08
C ARG A 426 95.43 -171.51 -60.84
N ASP A 427 94.85 -170.31 -60.62
CA ASP A 427 93.73 -169.62 -61.34
C ASP A 427 92.72 -168.96 -60.35
N VAL A 428 93.07 -168.09 -59.39
CA VAL A 428 93.74 -166.79 -59.49
C VAL A 428 93.00 -165.76 -60.38
N LEU A 429 92.36 -164.79 -59.72
CA LEU A 429 92.33 -163.33 -60.07
C LEU A 429 91.23 -162.62 -60.91
N PRO A 430 90.05 -163.16 -61.30
CA PRO A 430 89.01 -162.31 -61.92
C PRO A 430 87.87 -161.82 -61.02
N LEU A 431 87.55 -162.49 -59.91
CA LEU A 431 86.31 -162.23 -59.16
C LEU A 431 86.33 -161.03 -58.20
N ALA A 432 87.51 -160.46 -57.91
CA ALA A 432 87.64 -159.28 -57.04
C ALA A 432 87.55 -157.93 -57.79
N ARG A 433 87.50 -157.90 -59.12
CA ARG A 433 87.42 -156.64 -59.90
C ARG A 433 86.00 -156.18 -60.25
N ALA A 434 85.01 -157.07 -60.22
CA ALA A 434 83.63 -156.75 -60.61
C ALA A 434 82.87 -155.85 -59.60
N TRP A 435 83.33 -155.75 -58.34
CA TRP A 435 82.65 -154.97 -57.29
C TRP A 435 83.12 -153.50 -57.18
N ARG A 436 84.18 -153.09 -57.89
CA ARG A 436 84.68 -151.70 -57.85
C ARG A 436 83.74 -150.63 -58.43
N PRO A 437 82.99 -150.87 -59.52
CA PRO A 437 82.08 -149.86 -60.07
C PRO A 437 80.88 -149.59 -59.15
N VAL A 438 80.33 -150.64 -58.52
CA VAL A 438 79.13 -150.55 -57.65
C VAL A 438 79.41 -149.72 -56.39
N LEU A 439 80.56 -149.94 -55.74
CA LEU A 439 80.95 -149.15 -54.56
C LEU A 439 81.28 -147.69 -54.92
N ARG A 440 81.77 -147.40 -56.15
CA ARG A 440 81.94 -146.01 -56.64
C ARG A 440 80.61 -145.30 -56.91
N CYS A 441 79.59 -146.00 -57.40
CA CYS A 441 78.26 -145.40 -57.64
C CYS A 441 77.55 -145.03 -56.33
N ILE A 442 77.60 -145.90 -55.31
CA ILE A 442 77.03 -145.58 -53.98
C ILE A 442 77.75 -144.37 -53.36
N GLY A 443 79.07 -144.24 -53.57
CA GLY A 443 79.84 -143.06 -53.14
C GLY A 443 79.50 -141.76 -53.88
N LYS A 444 79.11 -141.80 -55.16
CA LYS A 444 78.69 -140.62 -55.94
C LYS A 444 77.28 -140.16 -55.58
N ILE A 445 76.34 -141.09 -55.36
CA ILE A 445 74.95 -140.76 -54.96
C ILE A 445 74.94 -140.11 -53.56
N ARG A 446 75.71 -140.64 -52.61
CA ARG A 446 75.82 -140.06 -51.26
C ARG A 446 76.48 -138.66 -51.25
N ARG A 447 77.27 -138.32 -52.28
CA ARG A 447 77.87 -136.99 -52.46
C ARG A 447 76.94 -136.01 -53.19
N CYS A 448 76.01 -136.51 -54.01
CA CYS A 448 74.98 -135.71 -54.68
C CYS A 448 73.85 -135.32 -53.70
N CYS A 449 73.35 -136.27 -52.89
CA CYS A 449 72.32 -135.98 -51.88
C CYS A 449 72.81 -135.01 -50.79
N ARG A 450 74.11 -135.02 -50.46
CA ARG A 450 74.69 -134.04 -49.51
C ARG A 450 74.80 -132.62 -50.06
N ARG A 451 74.79 -132.42 -51.39
CA ARG A 451 74.71 -131.08 -52.00
C ARG A 451 73.29 -130.54 -52.08
N LEU A 452 72.28 -131.42 -52.12
CA LEU A 452 70.87 -131.03 -52.22
C LEU A 452 70.23 -130.62 -50.88
N ILE A 453 70.80 -131.04 -49.74
CA ILE A 453 70.25 -130.73 -48.39
C ILE A 453 71.00 -129.58 -47.69
N GLY A 454 72.06 -129.03 -48.31
CA GLY A 454 72.97 -128.04 -47.69
C GLY A 454 72.84 -126.58 -48.15
N ARG A 455 71.81 -126.20 -48.92
CA ARG A 455 71.60 -124.80 -49.37
C ARG A 455 70.20 -124.34 -49.01
N GLY A 456 70.09 -123.66 -47.88
CA GLY A 456 68.85 -123.05 -47.40
C GLY A 456 69.08 -122.31 -46.09
N ASN A 457 70.20 -121.59 -45.97
CA ASN A 457 70.45 -120.58 -44.96
C ASN A 457 71.74 -119.83 -45.31
N HIS A 458 71.60 -118.68 -45.99
CA HIS A 458 72.27 -117.40 -45.73
C HIS A 458 72.19 -116.46 -46.94
N ASP A 459 72.13 -115.17 -46.58
CA ASP A 459 72.13 -113.93 -47.38
C ASP A 459 70.70 -113.40 -47.68
N ALA A 460 70.27 -112.21 -47.24
CA ALA A 460 71.06 -110.97 -47.10
C ALA A 460 70.63 -110.06 -45.93
N THR A 461 71.66 -109.57 -45.24
CA THR A 461 71.76 -108.39 -44.37
C THR A 461 72.06 -107.10 -45.17
N HIS A 462 71.83 -105.95 -44.52
CA HIS A 462 72.26 -104.56 -44.84
C HIS A 462 71.41 -103.77 -45.85
N CYS A 463 70.99 -102.50 -45.62
CA CYS A 463 71.64 -101.30 -45.05
C CYS A 463 70.60 -100.43 -44.29
N SER A 464 70.79 -100.01 -43.03
CA SER A 464 71.63 -98.92 -42.47
C SER A 464 71.26 -97.48 -42.87
N GLU A 465 70.78 -96.73 -41.86
CA GLU A 465 71.03 -95.32 -41.51
C GLU A 465 70.69 -94.22 -42.52
N ILE A 466 70.00 -93.13 -42.09
CA ILE A 466 70.52 -91.74 -42.01
C ILE A 466 69.64 -90.89 -41.06
N HIS A 467 70.30 -90.14 -40.18
CA HIS A 467 69.83 -89.08 -39.27
C HIS A 467 69.52 -87.73 -39.96
N GLY A 468 68.67 -86.93 -39.28
CA GLY A 468 68.71 -85.45 -39.25
C GLY A 468 67.81 -84.78 -40.30
N GLN A 469 66.79 -83.99 -39.97
CA GLN A 469 66.68 -82.88 -39.01
C GLN A 469 65.24 -82.73 -38.50
#